data_AF-A0A971FMU2-F1
#
_entry.id   AF-A0A971FMU2-F1
#
_cell.length_a   1.000
_cell.length_b   1.000
_cell.length_c   1.000
_cell.angle_alpha   90.00
_cell.angle_beta   90.00
_cell.angle_gamma   90.00
#
_symmetry.space_group_name_H-M   'P 1'
#
loop_
_entity.id
_entity.type
_entity.pdbx_description
1 polymer ?
#
loop_
_entity_poly.entity_id
_entity_poly.type
_entity_poly.pdbx_seq_one_letter_code
_entity_poly.pdbx_strand_id
1 'polypeptide(L)'
;MKNVTVQAKSIVVIVLCLVSLVVGQASATVVKGDCVRYRPAEANLPVALVSDGTIESDFEIEDDGRILDVDVYLDIECNSTSALKVELQAPSGAKIILFDELDNDGENFESTHLDDEAGDSIYSGVAPYSDVYYPQQALSSFDGLSIQGTWQLYISDLGGGSTGQLNSWNVCIVSEPIFDDCVGYDATDPQLPLAVVENDTVMSSFEIEDEGLILDVNVVLDVTCSSTSALEVDLQAPSGDKIRLFSQVDNNGQDFNNTALDDEGAYDVHLGFPPFRNTYIPGDDLSTFDGQSITGTWQLYMTDVEGSTGTLNNWSLCLETEPEPEEGEAPAEGEGEVVAEGEGEAAVEGEGEVVAEGEGEAPEEGEGEVVAEGEGEIVAEGEGEAPVEGEGEEEGEDEACGCCSAPEKDAAIKALLKRTLGDWLLVGMSLTVLLSLSGTCKS
;
A
#
# COMPACT_ATOMS: atom_id res chain seq x y z
N MET A 1 -12.64 -13.59 59.93
CA MET A 1 -14.04 -13.42 59.48
C MET A 1 -14.10 -12.26 58.50
N LYS A 2 -15.04 -12.32 57.55
CA LYS A 2 -15.37 -11.31 56.53
C LYS A 2 -14.41 -11.21 55.33
N ASN A 3 -15.00 -11.58 54.20
CA ASN A 3 -14.48 -11.50 52.84
C ASN A 3 -14.08 -10.07 52.48
N VAL A 4 -13.03 -9.94 51.67
CA VAL A 4 -12.82 -8.76 50.81
C VAL A 4 -13.42 -9.12 49.46
N THR A 5 -14.48 -8.41 49.07
CA THR A 5 -15.08 -8.50 47.74
C THR A 5 -14.91 -7.13 47.09
N VAL A 6 -13.86 -6.98 46.28
CA VAL A 6 -13.68 -5.81 45.42
C VAL A 6 -14.32 -6.14 44.08
N GLN A 7 -15.50 -5.57 43.84
CA GLN A 7 -16.14 -5.55 42.53
C GLN A 7 -15.61 -4.33 41.77
N ALA A 8 -15.08 -4.57 40.57
CA ALA A 8 -14.61 -3.50 39.69
C ALA A 8 -15.78 -2.65 39.19
N LYS A 9 -15.63 -1.32 39.22
CA LYS A 9 -16.53 -0.37 38.56
C LYS A 9 -15.84 0.99 38.37
N SER A 10 -15.33 1.22 37.17
CA SER A 10 -15.17 2.54 36.54
C SER A 10 -14.66 2.33 35.11
N ILE A 11 -15.60 2.24 34.16
CA ILE A 11 -15.33 2.47 32.74
C ILE A 11 -16.03 3.80 32.43
N VAL A 12 -15.25 4.79 32.02
CA VAL A 12 -15.74 6.12 31.66
C VAL A 12 -16.30 6.04 30.24
N VAL A 13 -17.59 6.31 30.09
CA VAL A 13 -18.22 6.42 28.77
C VAL A 13 -18.00 7.83 28.24
N ILE A 14 -16.98 7.99 27.38
CA ILE A 14 -16.83 9.19 26.55
C ILE A 14 -17.83 9.06 25.39
N VAL A 15 -18.86 9.91 25.38
CA VAL A 15 -19.76 10.03 24.23
C VAL A 15 -19.07 10.91 23.19
N LEU A 16 -18.22 10.29 22.37
CA LEU A 16 -17.74 10.88 21.13
C LEU A 16 -18.79 10.61 20.05
N CYS A 17 -19.32 11.69 19.46
CA CYS A 17 -20.30 11.62 18.39
C CYS A 17 -19.61 11.20 17.09
N LEU A 18 -19.43 9.89 16.91
CA LEU A 18 -19.03 9.33 15.63
C LEU A 18 -20.17 9.51 14.64
N VAL A 19 -19.99 10.41 13.68
CA VAL A 19 -20.59 10.24 12.36
C VAL A 19 -19.92 9.00 11.78
N SER A 20 -20.62 7.85 11.83
CA SER A 20 -20.14 6.63 11.20
C SER A 20 -20.22 6.78 9.69
N LEU A 21 -19.18 7.37 9.10
CA LEU A 21 -18.85 7.15 7.70
C LEU A 21 -18.47 5.68 7.58
N VAL A 22 -19.34 4.87 6.99
CA VAL A 22 -19.06 3.46 6.69
C VAL A 22 -18.29 3.43 5.38
N VAL A 23 -17.03 3.83 5.44
CA VAL A 23 -16.13 3.71 4.30
C VAL A 23 -15.91 2.22 4.06
N GLY A 24 -16.23 1.77 2.86
CA GLY A 24 -16.00 0.39 2.45
C GLY A 24 -14.57 0.26 1.93
N GLN A 25 -13.72 -0.52 2.62
CA GLN A 25 -12.40 -0.88 2.10
C GLN A 25 -12.53 -1.52 0.71
N ALA A 26 -11.69 -1.08 -0.23
CA ALA A 26 -11.73 -1.55 -1.60
C ALA A 26 -11.31 -3.03 -1.71
N SER A 27 -11.76 -3.70 -2.78
CA SER A 27 -11.38 -5.09 -3.10
C SER A 27 -10.64 -5.13 -4.44
N ALA A 28 -9.30 -5.13 -4.38
CA ALA A 28 -8.44 -5.23 -5.55
C ALA A 28 -8.59 -6.58 -6.28
N THR A 29 -8.50 -6.58 -7.61
CA THR A 29 -8.35 -7.81 -8.42
C THR A 29 -7.55 -7.51 -9.68
N VAL A 30 -6.44 -8.21 -9.88
CA VAL A 30 -5.56 -8.04 -11.05
C VAL A 30 -6.15 -8.76 -12.26
N VAL A 31 -6.30 -8.03 -13.37
CA VAL A 31 -6.52 -8.62 -14.70
C VAL A 31 -5.19 -8.54 -15.44
N LYS A 32 -4.82 -9.61 -16.13
CA LYS A 32 -3.50 -9.73 -16.76
C LYS A 32 -3.35 -8.72 -17.91
N GLY A 33 -2.61 -7.65 -17.66
CA GLY A 33 -2.51 -6.47 -18.52
C GLY A 33 -2.76 -5.20 -17.72
N ASP A 34 -1.75 -4.83 -16.94
CA ASP A 34 -1.30 -3.48 -16.63
C ASP A 34 -2.15 -2.52 -15.76
N CYS A 35 -3.35 -2.85 -15.29
CA CYS A 35 -4.10 -1.99 -14.36
C CYS A 35 -4.71 -2.71 -13.13
N VAL A 36 -4.89 -1.97 -12.02
CA VAL A 36 -5.43 -2.47 -10.75
C VAL A 36 -6.88 -2.04 -10.57
N ARG A 37 -7.80 -3.01 -10.42
CA ARG A 37 -9.23 -2.72 -10.26
C ARG A 37 -9.58 -2.39 -8.81
N TYR A 38 -9.88 -1.12 -8.53
CA TYR A 38 -10.44 -0.67 -7.25
C TYR A 38 -11.96 -0.49 -7.37
N ARG A 39 -12.69 -0.91 -6.33
CA ARG A 39 -14.16 -0.99 -6.35
C ARG A 39 -14.75 -0.90 -4.95
N PRO A 40 -16.00 -0.42 -4.79
CA PRO A 40 -16.70 -0.44 -3.51
C PRO A 40 -16.80 -1.84 -2.92
N ALA A 41 -16.87 -1.91 -1.59
CA ALA A 41 -17.22 -3.13 -0.89
C ALA A 41 -18.59 -3.65 -1.36
N GLU A 42 -18.72 -4.97 -1.54
CA GLU A 42 -19.94 -5.66 -2.01
C GLU A 42 -21.18 -5.36 -1.15
N ALA A 43 -21.01 -4.90 0.10
CA ALA A 43 -22.09 -4.50 1.00
C ALA A 43 -22.67 -3.10 0.70
N ASN A 44 -21.96 -2.28 -0.07
CA ASN A 44 -22.34 -0.91 -0.45
C ASN A 44 -23.05 -0.86 -1.83
N LEU A 45 -23.21 -2.01 -2.50
CA LEU A 45 -23.85 -2.16 -3.80
C LEU A 45 -24.93 -3.26 -3.76
N PRO A 46 -25.97 -3.20 -4.61
CA PRO A 46 -26.28 -2.13 -5.56
C PRO A 46 -26.89 -0.88 -4.86
N VAL A 47 -26.79 0.28 -5.50
CA VAL A 47 -27.41 1.54 -5.02
C VAL A 47 -28.55 1.94 -5.95
N ALA A 48 -29.78 2.03 -5.42
CA ALA A 48 -30.96 2.39 -6.20
C ALA A 48 -30.92 3.86 -6.65
N LEU A 49 -31.20 4.11 -7.93
CA LEU A 49 -31.29 5.46 -8.50
C LEU A 49 -32.42 6.26 -7.86
N VAL A 50 -32.20 7.56 -7.67
CA VAL A 50 -33.18 8.49 -7.10
C VAL A 50 -33.69 9.44 -8.19
N SER A 51 -34.99 9.35 -8.49
CA SER A 51 -35.67 10.26 -9.43
C SER A 51 -35.47 11.72 -9.03
N ASP A 52 -35.08 12.57 -9.99
CA ASP A 52 -34.73 13.99 -9.79
C ASP A 52 -33.65 14.21 -8.70
N GLY A 53 -32.77 13.23 -8.49
CA GLY A 53 -31.77 13.23 -7.43
C GLY A 53 -30.39 12.74 -7.87
N THR A 54 -29.44 12.85 -6.96
CA THR A 54 -28.06 12.34 -7.12
C THR A 54 -27.85 11.22 -6.11
N ILE A 55 -27.27 10.10 -6.58
CA ILE A 55 -26.66 9.10 -5.71
C ILE A 55 -25.14 9.23 -5.74
N GLU A 56 -24.52 8.81 -4.65
CA GLU A 56 -23.08 8.79 -4.45
C GLU A 56 -22.68 7.35 -4.13
N SER A 57 -21.53 6.91 -4.64
CA SER A 57 -20.90 5.64 -4.30
C SER A 57 -19.40 5.86 -4.23
N ASP A 58 -18.77 5.33 -3.19
CA ASP A 58 -17.36 5.57 -2.89
C ASP A 58 -16.59 4.29 -2.54
N PHE A 59 -15.27 4.40 -2.59
CA PHE A 59 -14.32 3.51 -1.92
C PHE A 59 -13.06 4.30 -1.56
N GLU A 60 -12.26 3.73 -0.67
CA GLU A 60 -10.96 4.28 -0.27
C GLU A 60 -9.83 3.39 -0.78
N ILE A 61 -8.81 4.02 -1.38
CA ILE A 61 -7.52 3.42 -1.70
C ILE A 61 -6.56 3.77 -0.57
N GLU A 62 -6.05 2.75 0.13
CA GLU A 62 -4.99 2.93 1.14
C GLU A 62 -3.60 3.01 0.48
N ASP A 63 -3.46 2.44 -0.73
CA ASP A 63 -2.25 2.48 -1.54
C ASP A 63 -1.83 3.90 -1.92
N ASP A 64 -0.54 4.14 -2.13
CA ASP A 64 -0.02 5.43 -2.63
C ASP A 64 0.78 5.26 -3.93
N GLY A 65 0.93 6.36 -4.65
CA GLY A 65 1.49 6.39 -6.00
C GLY A 65 0.83 7.45 -6.88
N ARG A 66 1.48 7.82 -7.98
CA ARG A 66 0.95 8.73 -9.01
C ARG A 66 0.17 7.95 -10.06
N ILE A 67 -0.95 8.51 -10.47
CA ILE A 67 -1.75 8.03 -11.60
C ILE A 67 -0.94 8.19 -12.89
N LEU A 68 -0.86 7.11 -13.67
CA LEU A 68 -0.34 7.08 -15.03
C LEU A 68 -1.45 6.89 -16.08
N ASP A 69 -2.55 6.24 -15.69
CA ASP A 69 -3.74 5.97 -16.51
C ASP A 69 -4.92 5.52 -15.61
N VAL A 70 -6.17 5.76 -16.04
CA VAL A 70 -7.41 5.41 -15.33
C VAL A 70 -8.53 5.00 -16.30
N ASP A 71 -8.89 3.72 -16.28
CA ASP A 71 -10.15 3.21 -16.83
C ASP A 71 -11.31 3.34 -15.84
N VAL A 72 -12.55 3.42 -16.34
CA VAL A 72 -13.79 3.26 -15.53
C VAL A 72 -14.73 2.22 -16.14
N TYR A 73 -15.17 1.27 -15.31
CA TYR A 73 -16.13 0.23 -15.68
C TYR A 73 -17.45 0.46 -14.95
N LEU A 74 -18.57 0.47 -15.68
CA LEU A 74 -19.92 0.78 -15.16
C LEU A 74 -20.93 -0.31 -15.51
N ASP A 75 -21.72 -0.72 -14.51
CA ASP A 75 -22.94 -1.51 -14.69
C ASP A 75 -24.10 -0.78 -13.97
N ILE A 76 -25.02 -0.22 -14.76
CA ILE A 76 -26.15 0.59 -14.28
C ILE A 76 -27.42 0.11 -14.98
N GLU A 77 -28.33 -0.48 -14.21
CA GLU A 77 -29.71 -0.71 -14.64
C GLU A 77 -30.45 0.64 -14.65
N CYS A 78 -30.99 1.05 -15.81
CA CYS A 78 -31.78 2.26 -15.94
C CYS A 78 -32.73 2.20 -17.14
N ASN A 79 -33.88 2.87 -17.03
CA ASN A 79 -34.89 2.97 -18.10
C ASN A 79 -34.66 4.11 -19.12
N SER A 80 -33.68 4.99 -18.87
CA SER A 80 -33.31 6.10 -19.75
C SER A 80 -31.85 6.49 -19.52
N THR A 81 -30.98 6.13 -20.45
CA THR A 81 -29.56 6.46 -20.44
C THR A 81 -29.30 7.94 -20.68
N SER A 82 -30.16 8.62 -21.46
CA SER A 82 -30.02 10.05 -21.76
C SER A 82 -30.37 10.97 -20.58
N ALA A 83 -31.13 10.47 -19.62
CA ALA A 83 -31.50 11.23 -18.42
C ALA A 83 -30.39 11.29 -17.36
N LEU A 84 -29.35 10.46 -17.47
CA LEU A 84 -28.28 10.38 -16.48
C LEU A 84 -27.12 11.33 -16.79
N LYS A 85 -26.58 11.92 -15.73
CA LYS A 85 -25.25 12.51 -15.69
C LYS A 85 -24.38 11.73 -14.70
N VAL A 86 -23.20 11.31 -15.15
CA VAL A 86 -22.24 10.55 -14.33
C VAL A 86 -20.92 11.31 -14.24
N GLU A 87 -20.41 11.45 -13.02
CA GLU A 87 -19.17 12.16 -12.73
C GLU A 87 -18.27 11.31 -11.82
N LEU A 88 -16.96 11.33 -12.07
CA LEU A 88 -15.94 10.70 -11.22
C LEU A 88 -15.09 11.77 -10.54
N GLN A 89 -14.82 11.58 -9.26
CA GLN A 89 -13.93 12.44 -8.47
C GLN A 89 -12.79 11.61 -7.87
N ALA A 90 -11.56 12.06 -8.11
CA ALA A 90 -10.35 11.53 -7.50
C ALA A 90 -10.12 12.11 -6.08
N PRO A 91 -9.27 11.48 -5.23
CA PRO A 91 -9.07 11.90 -3.84
C PRO A 91 -8.57 13.33 -3.66
N SER A 92 -7.84 13.85 -4.64
CA SER A 92 -7.40 15.25 -4.74
C SER A 92 -8.54 16.28 -4.80
N GLY A 93 -9.78 15.83 -5.01
CA GLY A 93 -10.94 16.67 -5.30
C GLY A 93 -11.06 17.09 -6.77
N ALA A 94 -10.14 16.65 -7.64
CA ALA A 94 -10.31 16.75 -9.09
C ALA A 94 -11.54 15.94 -9.51
N LYS A 95 -12.44 16.53 -10.30
CA LYS A 95 -13.71 15.92 -10.70
C LYS A 95 -13.99 16.15 -12.19
N ILE A 96 -14.38 15.07 -12.87
CA ILE A 96 -14.72 15.07 -14.29
C ILE A 96 -16.14 14.54 -14.53
N ILE A 97 -16.73 14.94 -15.65
CA ILE A 97 -17.97 14.37 -16.17
C ILE A 97 -17.59 13.23 -17.13
N LEU A 98 -18.01 12.01 -16.79
CA LEU A 98 -17.83 10.83 -17.65
C LEU A 98 -18.80 10.90 -18.84
N PHE A 99 -20.05 11.29 -18.58
CA PHE A 99 -21.03 11.69 -19.59
C PHE A 99 -22.21 12.46 -18.97
N ASP A 100 -22.87 13.30 -19.76
CA ASP A 100 -24.21 13.83 -19.52
C ASP A 100 -25.06 13.83 -20.80
N GLU A 101 -26.39 13.83 -20.65
CA GLU A 101 -27.37 14.06 -21.74
C GLU A 101 -27.11 13.27 -23.05
N LEU A 102 -26.85 11.95 -22.96
CA LEU A 102 -26.46 11.12 -24.10
C LEU A 102 -27.49 11.14 -25.26
N ASP A 103 -27.01 11.30 -26.50
CA ASP A 103 -27.84 11.45 -27.70
C ASP A 103 -28.74 10.24 -28.03
N ASN A 104 -28.30 9.02 -27.68
CA ASN A 104 -29.00 7.76 -28.01
C ASN A 104 -29.64 7.12 -26.78
N ASP A 105 -30.79 7.67 -26.40
CA ASP A 105 -31.60 7.19 -25.27
C ASP A 105 -32.06 5.72 -25.41
N GLY A 106 -32.07 5.00 -24.29
CA GLY A 106 -32.62 3.67 -24.13
C GLY A 106 -32.36 3.12 -22.73
N GLU A 107 -32.28 1.80 -22.61
CA GLU A 107 -32.09 1.12 -21.32
C GLU A 107 -30.62 0.70 -21.11
N ASN A 108 -30.14 0.85 -19.87
CA ASN A 108 -28.90 0.30 -19.30
C ASN A 108 -27.52 0.73 -19.83
N PHE A 109 -26.55 0.60 -18.91
CA PHE A 109 -25.11 0.48 -19.14
C PHE A 109 -24.71 -0.92 -18.67
N GLU A 110 -24.31 -1.80 -19.59
CA GLU A 110 -24.08 -3.23 -19.33
C GLU A 110 -22.58 -3.55 -19.46
N SER A 111 -21.84 -3.44 -18.36
CA SER A 111 -20.35 -3.53 -18.36
C SER A 111 -19.69 -2.53 -19.31
N THR A 112 -20.24 -1.32 -19.41
CA THR A 112 -19.64 -0.21 -20.19
C THR A 112 -18.24 0.09 -19.68
N HIS A 113 -17.29 0.23 -20.60
CA HIS A 113 -15.92 0.61 -20.28
C HIS A 113 -15.63 2.00 -20.84
N LEU A 114 -15.11 2.88 -20.00
CA LEU A 114 -14.71 4.24 -20.33
C LEU A 114 -13.20 4.37 -20.16
N ASP A 115 -12.56 4.85 -21.22
CA ASP A 115 -11.14 4.72 -21.55
C ASP A 115 -10.88 5.86 -22.55
N ASP A 116 -9.92 6.76 -22.31
CA ASP A 116 -9.68 7.92 -23.20
C ASP A 116 -8.68 7.67 -24.35
N GLU A 117 -8.19 6.44 -24.46
CA GLU A 117 -7.49 5.88 -25.62
C GLU A 117 -8.49 5.26 -26.63
N ALA A 118 -9.74 5.05 -26.22
CA ALA A 118 -10.81 4.49 -27.04
C ALA A 118 -11.15 5.37 -28.26
N GLY A 119 -11.40 4.73 -29.40
CA GLY A 119 -11.61 5.43 -30.68
C GLY A 119 -13.01 6.00 -30.91
N ASP A 120 -14.05 5.42 -30.28
CA ASP A 120 -15.45 5.82 -30.45
C ASP A 120 -15.95 6.52 -29.19
N SER A 121 -16.57 7.70 -29.32
CA SER A 121 -17.07 8.46 -28.16
C SER A 121 -18.36 7.86 -27.61
N ILE A 122 -18.57 7.98 -26.29
CA ILE A 122 -19.79 7.53 -25.61
C ILE A 122 -21.07 8.12 -26.23
N TYR A 123 -21.03 9.35 -26.76
CA TYR A 123 -22.15 9.96 -27.50
C TYR A 123 -22.50 9.26 -28.81
N SER A 124 -21.56 8.51 -29.40
CA SER A 124 -21.78 7.73 -30.63
C SER A 124 -22.26 6.30 -30.36
N GLY A 125 -22.16 5.82 -29.11
CA GLY A 125 -22.74 4.55 -28.67
C GLY A 125 -24.27 4.58 -28.65
N VAL A 126 -24.88 3.40 -28.47
CA VAL A 126 -26.34 3.21 -28.47
C VAL A 126 -26.71 2.24 -27.35
N ALA A 127 -27.77 2.55 -26.60
CA ALA A 127 -28.25 1.71 -25.50
C ALA A 127 -28.71 0.29 -25.96
N PRO A 128 -28.45 -0.78 -25.17
CA PRO A 128 -27.63 -0.78 -23.96
C PRO A 128 -26.14 -0.58 -24.28
N TYR A 129 -25.48 0.30 -23.52
CA TYR A 129 -24.06 0.60 -23.72
C TYR A 129 -23.21 -0.54 -23.17
N SER A 130 -22.49 -1.26 -24.03
CA SER A 130 -21.75 -2.48 -23.61
C SER A 130 -20.35 -2.63 -24.21
N ASP A 131 -19.86 -1.59 -24.92
CA ASP A 131 -18.52 -1.57 -25.50
C ASP A 131 -17.59 -0.61 -24.72
N VAL A 132 -16.39 -0.36 -25.27
CA VAL A 132 -15.42 0.62 -24.79
C VAL A 132 -15.64 1.96 -25.47
N TYR A 133 -15.66 3.06 -24.72
CA TYR A 133 -15.93 4.40 -25.26
C TYR A 133 -15.07 5.52 -24.65
N TYR A 134 -14.72 6.49 -25.49
CA TYR A 134 -14.10 7.74 -25.07
C TYR A 134 -15.12 8.58 -24.25
N PRO A 135 -14.85 8.91 -22.98
CA PRO A 135 -15.74 9.68 -22.11
C PRO A 135 -15.91 11.14 -22.58
N GLN A 136 -16.83 11.89 -21.97
CA GLN A 136 -17.04 13.31 -22.28
C GLN A 136 -15.82 14.18 -21.93
N GLN A 137 -15.09 13.81 -20.87
CA GLN A 137 -13.85 14.43 -20.44
C GLN A 137 -12.80 13.35 -20.21
N ALA A 138 -11.59 13.59 -20.70
CA ALA A 138 -10.45 12.68 -20.62
C ALA A 138 -10.11 12.25 -19.18
N LEU A 139 -9.87 10.95 -18.96
CA LEU A 139 -9.48 10.39 -17.67
C LEU A 139 -8.01 10.71 -17.36
N SER A 140 -7.17 10.86 -18.38
CA SER A 140 -5.82 11.45 -18.34
C SER A 140 -5.72 12.86 -17.71
N SER A 141 -6.85 13.51 -17.39
CA SER A 141 -6.85 14.70 -16.53
C SER A 141 -6.54 14.42 -15.05
N PHE A 142 -6.46 13.14 -14.66
CA PHE A 142 -6.00 12.70 -13.34
C PHE A 142 -4.50 12.37 -13.29
N ASP A 143 -3.79 12.34 -14.41
CA ASP A 143 -2.37 11.94 -14.48
C ASP A 143 -1.48 12.78 -13.56
N GLY A 144 -0.55 12.10 -12.88
CA GLY A 144 0.36 12.70 -11.91
C GLY A 144 -0.25 13.06 -10.55
N LEU A 145 -1.57 12.89 -10.36
CA LEU A 145 -2.21 13.04 -9.04
C LEU A 145 -2.02 11.75 -8.22
N SER A 146 -2.05 11.85 -6.88
CA SER A 146 -1.98 10.65 -6.01
C SER A 146 -3.25 9.79 -6.14
N ILE A 147 -3.07 8.47 -6.13
CA ILE A 147 -4.14 7.46 -6.07
C ILE A 147 -4.81 7.39 -4.69
N GLN A 148 -4.11 7.82 -3.63
CA GLN A 148 -4.47 7.53 -2.23
C GLN A 148 -5.70 8.33 -1.76
N GLY A 149 -6.62 7.65 -1.08
CA GLY A 149 -7.79 8.24 -0.43
C GLY A 149 -9.11 7.90 -1.14
N THR A 150 -10.12 8.75 -0.92
CA THR A 150 -11.50 8.45 -1.34
C THR A 150 -11.78 8.80 -2.79
N TRP A 151 -12.11 7.78 -3.59
CA TRP A 151 -12.67 7.93 -4.94
C TRP A 151 -14.20 7.91 -4.88
N GLN A 152 -14.85 8.78 -5.65
CA GLN A 152 -16.30 8.99 -5.56
C GLN A 152 -16.95 9.07 -6.94
N LEU A 153 -17.94 8.21 -7.18
CA LEU A 153 -18.82 8.24 -8.34
C LEU A 153 -20.15 8.92 -7.98
N TYR A 154 -20.54 9.90 -8.79
CA TYR A 154 -21.81 10.61 -8.68
C TYR A 154 -22.70 10.25 -9.87
N ILE A 155 -23.94 9.85 -9.64
CA ILE A 155 -24.94 9.58 -10.69
C ILE A 155 -26.18 10.41 -10.42
N SER A 156 -26.51 11.33 -11.32
CA SER A 156 -27.65 12.24 -11.19
C SER A 156 -28.71 11.98 -12.27
N ASP A 157 -29.98 11.87 -11.86
CA ASP A 157 -31.13 11.89 -12.77
C ASP A 157 -31.51 13.34 -13.10
N LEU A 158 -31.19 13.79 -14.31
CA LEU A 158 -31.51 15.14 -14.82
C LEU A 158 -32.85 15.21 -15.56
N GLY A 159 -33.29 14.08 -16.14
CA GLY A 159 -34.53 13.98 -16.92
C GLY A 159 -35.78 13.81 -16.06
N GLY A 160 -35.63 13.20 -14.88
CA GLY A 160 -36.70 12.91 -13.94
C GLY A 160 -37.42 11.60 -14.29
N GLY A 161 -37.61 10.74 -13.29
CA GLY A 161 -38.25 9.44 -13.47
C GLY A 161 -37.31 8.35 -13.99
N SER A 162 -35.99 8.55 -13.88
CA SER A 162 -35.03 7.45 -14.04
C SER A 162 -35.20 6.46 -12.88
N THR A 163 -35.38 5.18 -13.21
CA THR A 163 -35.57 4.08 -12.27
C THR A 163 -34.62 2.95 -12.58
N GLY A 164 -34.06 2.35 -11.53
CA GLY A 164 -33.09 1.26 -11.62
C GLY A 164 -32.05 1.40 -10.52
N GLN A 165 -30.83 0.96 -10.76
CA GLN A 165 -29.77 0.92 -9.75
C GLN A 165 -28.38 0.87 -10.39
N LEU A 166 -27.40 1.46 -9.71
CA LEU A 166 -25.98 1.17 -9.90
C LEU A 166 -25.72 -0.25 -9.39
N ASN A 167 -25.49 -1.20 -10.31
CA ASN A 167 -25.20 -2.59 -9.97
C ASN A 167 -23.76 -2.74 -9.50
N SER A 168 -22.81 -2.19 -10.26
CA SER A 168 -21.41 -2.16 -9.89
C SER A 168 -20.65 -1.06 -10.63
N TRP A 169 -19.52 -0.65 -10.06
CA TRP A 169 -18.50 0.09 -10.78
C TRP A 169 -17.12 -0.28 -10.25
N ASN A 170 -16.09 -0.05 -11.06
CA ASN A 170 -14.69 -0.12 -10.66
C ASN A 170 -13.87 0.85 -11.51
N VAL A 171 -12.82 1.41 -10.94
CA VAL A 171 -11.74 2.05 -11.71
C VAL A 171 -10.63 1.04 -11.91
N CYS A 172 -9.95 1.05 -13.06
CA CYS A 172 -8.69 0.34 -13.24
C CYS A 172 -7.58 1.37 -13.33
N ILE A 173 -6.67 1.41 -12.37
CA ILE A 173 -5.62 2.43 -12.30
C ILE A 173 -4.28 1.80 -12.64
N VAL A 174 -3.49 2.51 -13.44
CA VAL A 174 -2.05 2.29 -13.62
C VAL A 174 -1.32 3.35 -12.81
N SER A 175 -0.29 2.98 -12.06
CA SER A 175 0.42 3.90 -11.18
C SER A 175 1.90 3.57 -10.98
N GLU A 176 2.65 4.60 -10.61
CA GLU A 176 4.05 4.56 -10.16
C GLU A 176 4.16 5.05 -8.71
N PRO A 177 5.12 4.57 -7.90
CA PRO A 177 5.35 5.11 -6.56
C PRO A 177 5.73 6.60 -6.57
N ILE A 178 5.47 7.30 -5.45
CA ILE A 178 5.92 8.68 -5.25
C ILE A 178 7.27 8.68 -4.55
N PHE A 179 8.28 9.26 -5.19
CA PHE A 179 9.49 9.76 -4.53
C PHE A 179 9.71 11.20 -5.00
N ASP A 180 9.73 12.17 -4.08
CA ASP A 180 9.66 13.60 -4.43
C ASP A 180 10.98 14.38 -4.27
N ASP A 181 12.02 13.81 -3.63
CA ASP A 181 13.30 14.49 -3.33
C ASP A 181 14.57 13.77 -3.88
N CYS A 182 14.41 12.76 -4.76
CA CYS A 182 15.53 11.97 -5.30
C CYS A 182 15.61 11.96 -6.84
N VAL A 183 16.76 11.52 -7.39
CA VAL A 183 17.00 11.35 -8.83
C VAL A 183 16.77 9.89 -9.22
N GLY A 184 15.86 9.64 -10.16
CA GLY A 184 15.56 8.31 -10.67
C GLY A 184 16.58 7.79 -11.70
N TYR A 185 17.00 6.54 -11.53
CA TYR A 185 17.90 5.79 -12.40
C TYR A 185 17.26 4.44 -12.80
N ASP A 186 16.67 4.38 -13.99
CA ASP A 186 16.12 3.16 -14.56
C ASP A 186 17.22 2.16 -14.95
N ALA A 187 17.00 0.87 -14.67
CA ALA A 187 17.95 -0.17 -15.06
C ALA A 187 18.06 -0.30 -16.60
N THR A 188 19.20 0.12 -17.15
CA THR A 188 19.48 0.05 -18.59
C THR A 188 20.01 -1.32 -19.06
N ASP A 189 19.76 -2.39 -18.31
CA ASP A 189 20.31 -3.71 -18.57
C ASP A 189 19.68 -4.32 -19.85
N PRO A 190 20.47 -4.57 -20.92
CA PRO A 190 19.95 -5.08 -22.19
C PRO A 190 19.49 -6.55 -22.12
N GLN A 191 19.62 -7.21 -20.97
CA GLN A 191 19.12 -8.57 -20.74
C GLN A 191 17.73 -8.62 -20.11
N LEU A 192 17.19 -7.49 -19.61
CA LEU A 192 15.82 -7.43 -19.11
C LEU A 192 14.79 -7.62 -20.24
N PRO A 193 13.63 -8.28 -19.97
CA PRO A 193 13.24 -8.90 -18.72
C PRO A 193 13.95 -10.25 -18.47
N LEU A 194 14.38 -10.49 -17.22
CA LEU A 194 15.18 -11.66 -16.82
C LEU A 194 14.33 -12.71 -16.10
N ALA A 195 14.13 -13.86 -16.74
CA ALA A 195 13.41 -14.99 -16.13
C ALA A 195 14.32 -15.81 -15.19
N VAL A 196 13.88 -15.97 -13.93
CA VAL A 196 14.46 -16.94 -12.99
C VAL A 196 13.79 -18.29 -13.18
N VAL A 197 14.61 -19.33 -13.28
CA VAL A 197 14.19 -20.74 -13.31
C VAL A 197 14.46 -21.41 -11.96
N GLU A 198 13.80 -22.55 -11.73
CA GLU A 198 13.82 -23.31 -10.48
C GLU A 198 15.25 -23.46 -9.86
N ASN A 199 15.42 -22.93 -8.65
CA ASN A 199 16.67 -22.88 -7.85
C ASN A 199 17.86 -22.17 -8.55
N ASP A 200 17.61 -21.12 -9.31
CA ASP A 200 18.63 -20.30 -9.98
C ASP A 200 18.67 -18.85 -9.45
N THR A 201 19.78 -18.15 -9.69
CA THR A 201 19.97 -16.73 -9.38
C THR A 201 20.24 -15.97 -10.68
N VAL A 202 19.37 -15.02 -11.04
CA VAL A 202 19.71 -14.01 -12.06
C VAL A 202 20.32 -12.79 -11.39
N MET A 203 21.11 -12.06 -12.17
CA MET A 203 21.71 -10.79 -11.79
C MET A 203 21.41 -9.79 -12.90
N SER A 204 20.88 -8.63 -12.54
CA SER A 204 20.79 -7.47 -13.41
C SER A 204 21.78 -6.40 -12.97
N SER A 205 22.29 -5.60 -13.90
CA SER A 205 23.23 -4.53 -13.55
C SER A 205 23.23 -3.38 -14.54
N PHE A 206 23.40 -2.16 -14.04
CA PHE A 206 23.64 -0.95 -14.84
C PHE A 206 24.75 -0.10 -14.20
N GLU A 207 25.20 0.93 -14.91
CA GLU A 207 26.30 1.82 -14.49
C GLU A 207 25.79 3.26 -14.36
N ILE A 208 26.11 3.90 -13.24
CA ILE A 208 25.86 5.33 -12.99
C ILE A 208 27.18 6.08 -13.22
N GLU A 209 27.17 7.05 -14.14
CA GLU A 209 28.32 7.93 -14.44
C GLU A 209 28.34 9.21 -13.59
N ASP A 210 27.22 9.55 -12.92
CA ASP A 210 27.10 10.73 -12.08
C ASP A 210 27.91 10.60 -10.77
N GLU A 211 28.46 11.73 -10.29
CA GLU A 211 29.28 11.83 -9.08
C GLU A 211 28.46 12.37 -7.90
N GLY A 212 28.62 11.77 -6.71
CA GLY A 212 27.92 12.20 -5.49
C GLY A 212 28.02 11.16 -4.37
N LEU A 213 27.80 11.59 -3.13
CA LEU A 213 27.61 10.70 -1.98
C LEU A 213 26.12 10.44 -1.77
N ILE A 214 25.77 9.21 -1.45
CA ILE A 214 24.42 8.77 -1.10
C ILE A 214 23.97 9.45 0.21
N LEU A 215 22.78 10.04 0.17
CA LEU A 215 22.02 10.46 1.36
C LEU A 215 20.80 9.56 1.63
N ASP A 216 20.25 8.97 0.56
CA ASP A 216 19.11 8.05 0.60
C ASP A 216 19.15 7.14 -0.64
N VAL A 217 18.63 5.91 -0.52
CA VAL A 217 18.48 4.94 -1.61
C VAL A 217 17.10 4.31 -1.57
N ASN A 218 16.27 4.66 -2.53
CA ASN A 218 14.99 4.03 -2.79
C ASN A 218 15.08 3.04 -3.97
N VAL A 219 14.35 1.93 -3.92
CA VAL A 219 14.36 0.88 -4.97
C VAL A 219 12.95 0.59 -5.48
N VAL A 220 12.73 0.62 -6.79
CA VAL A 220 11.47 0.17 -7.40
C VAL A 220 11.68 -1.18 -8.10
N LEU A 221 10.75 -2.11 -7.87
CA LEU A 221 10.80 -3.47 -8.43
C LEU A 221 9.51 -3.81 -9.21
N ASP A 222 9.68 -4.24 -10.46
CA ASP A 222 8.63 -4.93 -11.23
C ASP A 222 9.08 -6.38 -11.49
N VAL A 223 8.42 -7.32 -10.83
CA VAL A 223 8.68 -8.76 -10.85
C VAL A 223 7.36 -9.51 -10.99
N THR A 224 7.21 -10.25 -12.10
CA THR A 224 6.14 -11.24 -12.23
C THR A 224 6.57 -12.55 -11.56
N CYS A 225 5.80 -13.08 -10.59
CA CYS A 225 6.14 -14.35 -9.93
C CYS A 225 4.93 -15.14 -9.42
N SER A 226 5.01 -16.47 -9.54
CA SER A 226 3.90 -17.35 -9.15
C SER A 226 3.69 -17.51 -7.63
N SER A 227 4.70 -17.16 -6.82
CA SER A 227 4.61 -17.03 -5.36
C SER A 227 5.69 -16.06 -4.87
N THR A 228 5.33 -15.07 -4.05
CA THR A 228 6.28 -14.14 -3.41
C THR A 228 7.09 -14.81 -2.29
N SER A 229 6.61 -15.93 -1.73
CA SER A 229 7.33 -16.73 -0.73
C SER A 229 8.60 -17.39 -1.27
N ALA A 230 8.72 -17.51 -2.59
CA ALA A 230 9.79 -18.26 -3.22
C ALA A 230 10.99 -17.40 -3.65
N LEU A 231 10.92 -16.07 -3.45
CA LEU A 231 11.92 -15.13 -3.94
C LEU A 231 12.79 -14.59 -2.81
N GLU A 232 14.07 -14.42 -3.14
CA GLU A 232 15.04 -13.64 -2.39
C GLU A 232 15.64 -12.59 -3.33
N VAL A 233 15.61 -11.32 -2.91
CA VAL A 233 16.14 -10.20 -3.68
C VAL A 233 17.18 -9.45 -2.85
N ASP A 234 18.33 -9.21 -3.45
CA ASP A 234 19.43 -8.46 -2.83
C ASP A 234 19.89 -7.32 -3.76
N LEU A 235 20.29 -6.18 -3.18
CA LEU A 235 20.91 -5.06 -3.88
C LEU A 235 22.39 -4.95 -3.49
N GLN A 236 23.26 -4.65 -4.46
CA GLN A 236 24.68 -4.40 -4.26
C GLN A 236 25.10 -3.07 -4.89
N ALA A 237 25.75 -2.22 -4.08
CA ALA A 237 26.28 -0.93 -4.47
C ALA A 237 27.67 -1.04 -5.14
N PRO A 238 28.15 0.00 -5.85
CA PRO A 238 29.44 0.00 -6.55
C PRO A 238 30.66 -0.23 -5.65
N SER A 239 30.54 0.08 -4.35
CA SER A 239 31.52 -0.24 -3.30
C SER A 239 31.78 -1.75 -3.13
N GLY A 240 30.80 -2.56 -3.51
CA GLY A 240 30.72 -4.00 -3.26
C GLY A 240 29.91 -4.37 -2.02
N ASP A 241 29.41 -3.40 -1.24
CA ASP A 241 28.48 -3.68 -0.14
C ASP A 241 27.13 -4.16 -0.67
N LYS A 242 26.54 -5.14 0.03
CA LYS A 242 25.36 -5.88 -0.44
C LYS A 242 24.38 -6.11 0.71
N ILE A 243 23.12 -5.73 0.50
CA ILE A 243 22.02 -5.86 1.46
C ILE A 243 20.90 -6.75 0.90
N ARG A 244 20.04 -7.26 1.78
CA ARG A 244 18.82 -8.00 1.42
C ARG A 244 17.61 -7.08 1.38
N LEU A 245 17.05 -6.90 0.19
CA LEU A 245 15.78 -6.18 0.03
C LEU A 245 14.61 -6.98 0.64
N PHE A 246 14.56 -8.30 0.41
CA PHE A 246 13.68 -9.24 1.12
C PHE A 246 14.06 -10.70 0.86
N SER A 247 13.53 -11.63 1.66
CA SER A 247 13.54 -13.07 1.36
C SER A 247 12.30 -13.75 1.90
N GLN A 248 11.67 -14.57 1.07
CA GLN A 248 10.52 -15.41 1.42
C GLN A 248 9.34 -14.66 2.04
N VAL A 249 8.82 -13.68 1.30
CA VAL A 249 7.68 -12.85 1.71
C VAL A 249 6.38 -13.68 1.65
N ASP A 250 6.06 -14.36 2.74
CA ASP A 250 4.95 -15.32 2.88
C ASP A 250 3.60 -14.63 3.16
N ASN A 251 2.94 -14.17 2.09
CA ASN A 251 1.52 -13.82 2.11
C ASN A 251 0.70 -14.51 1.00
N ASN A 252 1.19 -15.66 0.49
CA ASN A 252 0.50 -16.57 -0.44
C ASN A 252 -0.07 -15.92 -1.73
N GLY A 253 0.53 -14.83 -2.19
CA GLY A 253 0.12 -14.16 -3.42
C GLY A 253 1.27 -14.01 -4.43
N GLN A 254 1.06 -13.12 -5.38
CA GLN A 254 1.81 -13.05 -6.63
C GLN A 254 2.22 -11.62 -6.91
N ASP A 255 3.33 -11.52 -7.64
CA ASP A 255 3.91 -10.30 -8.22
C ASP A 255 4.35 -9.20 -7.23
N PHE A 256 5.43 -8.52 -7.60
CA PHE A 256 5.80 -7.19 -7.11
C PHE A 256 5.64 -6.27 -8.31
N ASN A 257 4.77 -5.26 -8.26
CA ASN A 257 4.41 -4.51 -9.46
C ASN A 257 4.60 -3.02 -9.19
N ASN A 258 5.74 -2.50 -9.65
CA ASN A 258 6.25 -1.19 -9.25
C ASN A 258 6.31 -1.04 -7.72
N THR A 259 6.68 -2.10 -7.00
CA THR A 259 6.82 -2.05 -5.54
C THR A 259 7.99 -1.15 -5.17
N ALA A 260 7.75 -0.15 -4.33
CA ALA A 260 8.79 0.68 -3.75
C ALA A 260 9.35 0.04 -2.46
N LEU A 261 10.67 0.13 -2.28
CA LEU A 261 11.39 -0.25 -1.07
C LEU A 261 12.25 0.93 -0.60
N ASP A 262 12.08 1.26 0.68
CA ASP A 262 12.37 2.55 1.31
C ASP A 262 12.43 2.31 2.83
N ASP A 263 13.55 2.57 3.52
CA ASP A 263 13.62 2.37 4.99
C ASP A 263 12.89 3.43 5.83
N GLU A 264 12.46 4.54 5.22
CA GLU A 264 11.48 5.49 5.76
C GLU A 264 10.01 5.05 5.53
N GLY A 265 9.79 3.93 4.82
CA GLY A 265 8.49 3.37 4.51
C GLY A 265 7.60 3.08 5.74
N ALA A 266 6.28 3.08 5.55
CA ALA A 266 5.33 2.95 6.67
C ALA A 266 5.17 1.50 7.21
N TYR A 267 5.51 0.49 6.42
CA TYR A 267 5.25 -0.93 6.72
C TYR A 267 6.39 -1.82 6.24
N ASP A 268 6.83 -2.77 7.06
CA ASP A 268 7.74 -3.86 6.68
C ASP A 268 7.16 -4.68 5.51
N VAL A 269 7.98 -4.98 4.50
CA VAL A 269 7.61 -5.76 3.31
C VAL A 269 7.03 -7.15 3.66
N HIS A 270 7.42 -7.75 4.79
CA HIS A 270 6.87 -9.02 5.28
C HIS A 270 5.47 -8.89 5.91
N LEU A 271 5.04 -7.65 6.20
CA LEU A 271 3.68 -7.33 6.65
C LEU A 271 2.76 -6.86 5.52
N GLY A 272 3.32 -6.55 4.34
CA GLY A 272 2.56 -6.19 3.15
C GLY A 272 1.84 -7.39 2.53
N PHE A 273 0.67 -7.14 1.92
CA PHE A 273 -0.13 -8.17 1.25
C PHE A 273 -0.05 -8.00 -0.27
N PRO A 274 0.09 -9.11 -1.03
CA PRO A 274 -0.02 -9.10 -2.49
C PRO A 274 -1.36 -8.53 -2.99
N PRO A 275 -1.36 -7.77 -4.10
CA PRO A 275 -0.20 -7.41 -4.90
C PRO A 275 0.66 -6.34 -4.22
N PHE A 276 1.97 -6.56 -4.13
CA PHE A 276 2.89 -5.56 -3.59
C PHE A 276 2.98 -4.40 -4.59
N ARG A 277 2.60 -3.19 -4.13
CA ARG A 277 2.58 -1.95 -4.93
C ARG A 277 2.91 -0.68 -4.16
N ASN A 278 2.82 -0.72 -2.83
CA ASN A 278 3.19 0.41 -1.97
C ASN A 278 4.69 0.49 -1.73
N THR A 279 5.07 1.55 -1.04
CA THR A 279 6.35 1.71 -0.37
C THR A 279 6.42 0.85 0.90
N TYR A 280 7.43 -0.02 1.00
CA TYR A 280 7.66 -0.89 2.16
C TYR A 280 9.10 -0.78 2.68
N ILE A 281 9.28 -0.95 3.99
CA ILE A 281 10.60 -1.10 4.60
C ILE A 281 11.21 -2.42 4.10
N PRO A 282 12.45 -2.42 3.56
CA PRO A 282 13.16 -3.63 3.16
C PRO A 282 13.54 -4.52 4.37
N GLY A 283 14.09 -5.70 4.08
CA GLY A 283 14.55 -6.65 5.11
C GLY A 283 15.84 -6.24 5.84
N ASP A 284 16.75 -5.57 5.13
CA ASP A 284 17.95 -4.89 5.64
C ASP A 284 17.86 -3.40 5.25
N ASP A 285 18.24 -2.48 6.15
CA ASP A 285 18.15 -1.02 5.98
C ASP A 285 18.97 -0.50 4.76
N LEU A 286 18.36 0.31 3.88
CA LEU A 286 18.98 0.87 2.66
C LEU A 286 20.01 1.97 2.99
N SER A 287 19.81 2.69 4.09
CA SER A 287 20.78 3.61 4.73
C SER A 287 22.15 2.97 5.08
N THR A 288 22.31 1.65 4.93
CA THR A 288 23.64 0.99 4.88
C THR A 288 24.56 1.58 3.81
N PHE A 289 24.00 2.16 2.75
CA PHE A 289 24.75 2.79 1.65
C PHE A 289 25.10 4.27 1.87
N ASP A 290 24.69 4.88 2.98
CA ASP A 290 24.91 6.32 3.23
C ASP A 290 26.38 6.71 3.23
N GLY A 291 26.68 7.86 2.60
CA GLY A 291 28.03 8.39 2.46
C GLY A 291 28.95 7.58 1.52
N GLN A 292 28.43 6.56 0.83
CA GLN A 292 29.14 5.87 -0.25
C GLN A 292 28.95 6.63 -1.58
N SER A 293 29.88 6.48 -2.53
CA SER A 293 29.75 7.11 -3.85
C SER A 293 28.70 6.39 -4.70
N ILE A 294 27.82 7.14 -5.38
CA ILE A 294 26.85 6.57 -6.33
C ILE A 294 27.50 6.01 -7.60
N THR A 295 28.72 6.46 -7.91
CA THR A 295 29.41 6.23 -9.19
C THR A 295 29.79 4.76 -9.38
N GLY A 296 29.42 4.18 -10.52
CA GLY A 296 29.84 2.84 -10.95
C GLY A 296 28.71 1.84 -11.09
N THR A 297 29.03 0.55 -10.97
CA THR A 297 28.09 -0.55 -11.29
C THR A 297 27.21 -0.92 -10.10
N TRP A 298 25.90 -0.72 -10.26
CA TRP A 298 24.88 -1.25 -9.35
C TRP A 298 24.40 -2.62 -9.82
N GLN A 299 24.12 -3.53 -8.88
CA GLN A 299 23.75 -4.92 -9.20
C GLN A 299 22.57 -5.40 -8.35
N LEU A 300 21.49 -5.84 -9.00
CA LEU A 300 20.35 -6.49 -8.34
C LEU A 300 20.43 -8.00 -8.58
N TYR A 301 20.29 -8.78 -7.51
CA TYR A 301 20.23 -10.24 -7.55
C TYR A 301 18.81 -10.70 -7.24
N MET A 302 18.25 -11.58 -8.06
CA MET A 302 16.98 -12.25 -7.77
C MET A 302 17.19 -13.76 -7.83
N THR A 303 16.90 -14.43 -6.71
CA THR A 303 17.07 -15.87 -6.51
C THR A 303 15.72 -16.53 -6.25
N ASP A 304 15.45 -17.66 -6.92
CA ASP A 304 14.40 -18.57 -6.50
C ASP A 304 14.93 -19.55 -5.45
N VAL A 305 14.27 -19.62 -4.30
CA VAL A 305 14.68 -20.44 -3.15
C VAL A 305 13.70 -21.58 -2.84
N GLU A 306 12.52 -21.62 -3.46
CA GLU A 306 11.50 -22.68 -3.23
C GLU A 306 11.07 -23.46 -4.49
N GLY A 307 11.58 -23.14 -5.68
CA GLY A 307 11.24 -23.84 -6.93
C GLY A 307 10.11 -23.19 -7.74
N SER A 308 9.93 -21.88 -7.61
CA SER A 308 8.98 -21.06 -8.36
C SER A 308 9.59 -20.58 -9.68
N THR A 309 8.73 -20.15 -10.61
CA THR A 309 9.17 -19.37 -11.78
C THR A 309 8.85 -17.90 -11.57
N GLY A 310 9.84 -17.04 -11.81
CA GLY A 310 9.71 -15.59 -11.74
C GLY A 310 10.32 -14.90 -12.95
N THR A 311 10.03 -13.62 -13.14
CA THR A 311 10.64 -12.77 -14.16
C THR A 311 10.79 -11.37 -13.60
N LEU A 312 12.03 -10.90 -13.49
CA LEU A 312 12.37 -9.51 -13.21
C LEU A 312 12.08 -8.74 -14.50
N ASN A 313 10.99 -8.00 -14.52
CA ASN A 313 10.56 -7.23 -15.67
C ASN A 313 11.44 -5.97 -15.81
N ASN A 314 11.53 -5.20 -14.72
CA ASN A 314 12.36 -4.01 -14.60
C ASN A 314 12.71 -3.73 -13.13
N TRP A 315 13.67 -2.84 -12.91
CA TRP A 315 13.92 -2.20 -11.62
C TRP A 315 14.52 -0.81 -11.82
N SER A 316 14.44 0.04 -10.81
CA SER A 316 15.11 1.34 -10.80
C SER A 316 15.57 1.70 -9.38
N LEU A 317 16.51 2.65 -9.30
CA LEU A 317 16.90 3.31 -8.06
C LEU A 317 16.37 4.74 -8.07
N CYS A 318 16.06 5.30 -6.91
CA CYS A 318 15.92 6.74 -6.73
C CYS A 318 16.90 7.16 -5.62
N LEU A 319 17.83 8.07 -5.94
CA LEU A 319 18.95 8.41 -5.06
C LEU A 319 18.87 9.90 -4.66
N GLU A 320 18.77 10.20 -3.37
CA GLU A 320 19.14 11.53 -2.86
C GLU A 320 20.66 11.57 -2.69
N THR A 321 21.30 12.67 -3.08
CA THR A 321 22.76 12.79 -3.06
C THR A 321 23.24 14.17 -2.62
N GLU A 322 24.39 14.18 -1.93
CA GLU A 322 25.19 15.39 -1.73
C GLU A 322 26.45 15.36 -2.61
N PRO A 323 26.98 16.52 -3.05
CA PRO A 323 28.23 16.54 -3.81
C PRO A 323 29.39 16.01 -2.97
N GLU A 324 30.26 15.20 -3.56
CA GLU A 324 31.46 14.73 -2.87
C GLU A 324 32.30 15.92 -2.38
N PRO A 325 32.82 15.90 -1.14
CA PRO A 325 33.60 17.00 -0.62
C PRO A 325 34.90 17.12 -1.42
N GLU A 326 35.09 18.22 -2.17
CA GLU A 326 36.36 18.52 -2.84
C GLU A 326 37.51 18.42 -1.82
N GLU A 327 38.37 17.40 -1.95
CA GLU A 327 39.60 17.32 -1.16
C GLU A 327 40.47 18.53 -1.52
N GLY A 328 40.36 19.58 -0.70
CA GLY A 328 41.05 20.84 -0.92
C GLY A 328 42.54 20.60 -1.04
N GLU A 329 43.10 20.89 -2.23
CA GLU A 329 44.53 20.66 -2.52
C GLU A 329 45.39 21.17 -1.37
N ALA A 330 46.07 20.25 -0.68
CA ALA A 330 47.04 20.61 0.34
C ALA A 330 48.04 21.56 -0.31
N PRO A 331 48.17 22.81 0.16
CA PRO A 331 48.94 23.82 -0.55
C PRO A 331 50.38 23.35 -0.64
N ALA A 332 50.86 23.15 -1.88
CA ALA A 332 52.13 22.51 -2.15
C ALA A 332 53.24 23.08 -1.26
N GLU A 333 53.83 22.21 -0.42
CA GLU A 333 55.01 22.50 0.41
C GLU A 333 56.08 23.16 -0.46
N GLY A 334 56.21 24.48 -0.33
CA GLY A 334 57.07 25.27 -1.19
C GLY A 334 58.52 24.91 -0.93
N GLU A 335 59.18 24.25 -1.88
CA GLU A 335 60.61 23.95 -1.79
C GLU A 335 61.39 25.26 -1.59
N GLY A 336 61.85 25.49 -0.36
CA GLY A 336 62.59 26.67 0.03
C GLY A 336 63.94 26.72 -0.68
N GLU A 337 64.03 27.57 -1.72
CA GLU A 337 65.29 27.84 -2.42
C GLU A 337 66.35 28.37 -1.43
N VAL A 338 67.39 27.57 -1.20
CA VAL A 338 68.48 27.91 -0.28
C VAL A 338 69.41 28.98 -0.86
N VAL A 339 69.00 30.24 -0.73
CA VAL A 339 69.87 31.40 -1.05
C VAL A 339 70.88 31.60 0.08
N ALA A 340 72.15 31.34 -0.21
CA ALA A 340 73.26 31.51 0.73
C ALA A 340 73.95 32.87 0.56
N GLU A 341 73.87 33.77 1.55
CA GLU A 341 74.88 34.81 1.80
C GLU A 341 75.03 35.16 3.30
N GLY A 342 76.28 35.16 3.77
CA GLY A 342 76.89 36.36 4.37
C GLY A 342 76.61 36.79 5.82
N GLU A 343 77.43 36.29 6.76
CA GLU A 343 78.01 36.98 7.94
C GLU A 343 77.14 37.78 8.95
N GLY A 344 77.23 37.43 10.25
CA GLY A 344 76.74 38.27 11.37
C GLY A 344 76.90 37.64 12.76
N GLU A 345 77.68 38.25 13.64
CA GLU A 345 78.22 37.69 14.90
C GLU A 345 77.22 37.24 16.01
N ALA A 346 77.53 36.06 16.58
CA ALA A 346 77.45 35.62 17.98
C ALA A 346 76.51 36.27 19.03
N ALA A 347 75.70 35.42 19.73
CA ALA A 347 75.52 35.47 21.19
C ALA A 347 74.86 34.21 21.83
N VAL A 348 75.60 33.54 22.74
CA VAL A 348 75.16 33.02 24.07
C VAL A 348 74.14 31.85 24.20
N GLU A 349 74.70 30.67 24.55
CA GLU A 349 74.38 29.73 25.68
C GLU A 349 72.94 29.40 26.14
N GLY A 350 72.71 28.10 26.45
CA GLY A 350 71.55 27.58 27.21
C GLY A 350 70.94 26.30 26.62
N GLU A 351 71.60 25.13 26.61
CA GLU A 351 71.74 24.14 27.71
C GLU A 351 70.42 23.56 28.25
N GLY A 352 70.16 22.27 27.95
CA GLY A 352 69.33 21.33 28.73
C GLY A 352 67.80 21.44 28.63
N GLU A 353 67.02 20.39 28.90
CA GLU A 353 67.29 18.95 29.02
C GLU A 353 65.96 18.18 28.85
N VAL A 354 66.00 16.92 28.41
CA VAL A 354 64.83 16.02 28.32
C VAL A 354 64.55 15.32 29.67
N VAL A 355 63.30 15.21 30.14
CA VAL A 355 62.82 14.00 30.88
C VAL A 355 61.27 13.86 30.93
N ALA A 356 60.81 12.61 30.81
CA ALA A 356 59.62 11.95 31.42
C ALA A 356 58.19 12.44 31.07
N GLU A 357 57.32 11.61 30.46
CA GLU A 357 56.70 10.36 30.99
C GLU A 357 55.90 10.57 32.29
N GLY A 358 54.59 10.28 32.22
CA GLY A 358 53.68 10.36 33.35
C GLY A 358 52.30 9.79 33.02
N GLU A 359 52.16 8.47 33.10
CA GLU A 359 50.85 7.79 33.15
C GLU A 359 50.07 8.17 34.42
N GLY A 360 48.73 8.06 34.41
CA GLY A 360 48.00 7.83 35.66
C GLY A 360 46.57 8.38 35.77
N GLU A 361 45.62 7.46 35.62
CA GLU A 361 44.35 7.34 36.37
C GLU A 361 43.19 8.32 36.15
N ALA A 362 42.03 7.72 35.86
CA ALA A 362 40.70 8.30 36.05
C ALA A 362 40.25 8.13 37.52
N PRO A 363 39.22 8.88 37.94
CA PRO A 363 38.21 8.26 38.80
C PRO A 363 36.75 8.55 38.39
N GLU A 364 35.90 7.72 38.99
CA GLU A 364 34.45 7.54 38.89
C GLU A 364 33.53 8.72 39.28
N GLU A 365 32.29 8.62 38.77
CA GLU A 365 30.99 8.92 39.42
C GLU A 365 30.56 10.37 39.73
N GLY A 366 29.28 10.66 39.43
CA GLY A 366 28.64 11.95 39.71
C GLY A 366 27.28 12.15 39.01
N GLU A 367 26.22 11.51 39.52
CA GLU A 367 24.84 11.78 39.09
C GLU A 367 24.41 13.24 39.36
N GLY A 368 23.53 13.78 38.50
CA GLY A 368 22.97 15.13 38.63
C GLY A 368 21.54 15.23 38.08
N GLU A 369 20.57 15.30 38.99
CA GLU A 369 19.13 15.22 38.73
C GLU A 369 18.53 16.48 38.05
N VAL A 370 17.37 16.30 37.40
CA VAL A 370 16.63 17.31 36.64
C VAL A 370 16.02 18.43 37.49
N VAL A 371 15.92 19.63 36.90
CA VAL A 371 15.30 20.82 37.52
C VAL A 371 13.81 20.89 37.18
N ALA A 372 12.98 21.25 38.16
CA ALA A 372 11.54 21.40 38.04
C ALA A 372 11.07 22.87 38.18
N GLU A 373 10.07 23.25 37.38
CA GLU A 373 9.14 24.38 37.59
C GLU A 373 7.75 23.94 37.06
N GLY A 374 6.59 24.41 37.52
CA GLY A 374 6.33 25.39 38.59
C GLY A 374 4.92 26.01 38.54
N GLU A 375 3.89 25.26 38.95
CA GLU A 375 2.56 25.66 39.50
C GLU A 375 1.58 26.66 38.81
N GLY A 376 0.27 26.39 39.03
CA GLY A 376 -0.81 27.40 39.14
C GLY A 376 -2.00 27.27 38.16
N GLU A 377 -3.27 27.51 38.51
CA GLU A 377 -3.98 27.51 39.81
C GLU A 377 -5.51 27.34 39.54
N ILE A 378 -6.35 27.30 40.59
CA ILE A 378 -7.75 26.82 40.61
C ILE A 378 -8.86 27.89 40.48
N VAL A 379 -10.02 27.53 39.87
CA VAL A 379 -11.38 28.08 40.11
C VAL A 379 -12.41 27.03 39.60
N ALA A 380 -13.66 26.83 40.05
CA ALA A 380 -14.30 26.66 41.36
C ALA A 380 -15.84 26.51 41.09
N GLU A 381 -16.44 25.42 41.58
CA GLU A 381 -17.87 25.18 41.97
C GLU A 381 -19.08 25.33 40.99
N GLY A 382 -20.07 24.45 41.22
CA GLY A 382 -21.44 24.54 40.67
C GLY A 382 -22.27 23.24 40.83
N GLU A 383 -22.91 23.02 41.99
CA GLU A 383 -23.81 21.87 42.24
C GLU A 383 -25.26 22.09 41.71
N GLY A 384 -26.01 21.00 41.48
CA GLY A 384 -27.46 21.03 41.22
C GLY A 384 -28.10 19.63 41.16
N GLU A 385 -29.10 19.36 42.01
CA GLU A 385 -29.70 18.04 42.21
C GLU A 385 -31.00 17.73 41.40
N ALA A 386 -31.29 16.42 41.33
CA ALA A 386 -32.62 15.78 41.42
C ALA A 386 -33.37 15.37 40.11
N PRO A 387 -34.00 14.16 40.09
CA PRO A 387 -34.76 13.62 38.96
C PRO A 387 -36.29 13.78 39.10
N VAL A 388 -37.03 13.62 38.00
CA VAL A 388 -38.49 13.38 37.99
C VAL A 388 -38.85 12.33 36.92
N GLU A 389 -39.86 11.54 37.24
CA GLU A 389 -40.36 10.35 36.52
C GLU A 389 -41.21 10.67 35.27
N GLY A 390 -41.52 9.62 34.50
CA GLY A 390 -42.45 9.65 33.37
C GLY A 390 -42.79 8.25 32.87
N GLU A 391 -43.60 7.50 33.62
CA GLU A 391 -44.16 6.22 33.18
C GLU A 391 -45.23 6.40 32.08
N GLY A 392 -45.46 5.34 31.31
CA GLY A 392 -46.47 5.29 30.25
C GLY A 392 -46.71 3.87 29.76
N GLU A 393 -47.48 3.11 30.54
CA GLU A 393 -47.96 1.76 30.20
C GLU A 393 -49.19 1.81 29.27
N GLU A 394 -49.31 0.79 28.41
CA GLU A 394 -50.52 0.00 28.07
C GLU A 394 -50.08 -0.90 26.89
N GLU A 395 -49.79 -2.19 27.08
CA GLU A 395 -50.69 -3.31 27.37
C GLU A 395 -51.70 -3.62 26.24
N GLY A 396 -51.78 -4.92 25.91
CA GLY A 396 -52.44 -5.47 24.74
C GLY A 396 -52.17 -6.96 24.65
N GLU A 397 -52.64 -7.68 25.68
CA GLU A 397 -52.40 -9.10 25.92
C GLU A 397 -53.02 -10.02 24.85
N ASP A 398 -52.42 -11.21 24.68
CA ASP A 398 -53.20 -12.45 24.55
C ASP A 398 -52.36 -13.62 25.11
N GLU A 399 -52.90 -14.29 26.14
CA GLU A 399 -52.37 -15.54 26.73
C GLU A 399 -52.57 -16.74 25.75
N ALA A 400 -52.11 -17.99 25.90
CA ALA A 400 -51.45 -18.79 26.93
C ALA A 400 -50.97 -20.11 26.22
N CYS A 401 -50.26 -21.10 26.77
CA CYS A 401 -49.43 -21.33 27.98
C CYS A 401 -48.82 -22.74 27.82
N GLY A 402 -47.57 -23.03 28.26
CA GLY A 402 -47.08 -24.42 28.20
C GLY A 402 -45.58 -24.72 28.41
N CYS A 403 -45.09 -24.52 29.64
CA CYS A 403 -44.03 -25.32 30.32
C CYS A 403 -42.76 -25.86 29.59
N CYS A 404 -41.62 -25.49 30.22
CA CYS A 404 -40.42 -26.31 30.50
C CYS A 404 -39.19 -26.29 29.56
N SER A 405 -38.09 -25.77 30.14
CA SER A 405 -36.67 -26.17 30.00
C SER A 405 -35.95 -26.02 28.64
N ALA A 406 -34.96 -25.12 28.62
CA ALA A 406 -33.86 -25.12 27.64
C ALA A 406 -32.97 -26.37 27.80
N PRO A 407 -32.29 -26.80 26.71
CA PRO A 407 -30.84 -26.60 26.68
C PRO A 407 -30.22 -26.27 25.29
N GLU A 408 -29.04 -25.64 25.34
CA GLU A 408 -27.86 -25.82 24.47
C GLU A 408 -28.05 -25.97 22.94
N LYS A 409 -27.81 -24.88 22.18
CA LYS A 409 -27.76 -24.91 20.70
C LYS A 409 -26.44 -25.45 20.09
N ASP A 410 -25.34 -25.50 20.84
CA ASP A 410 -24.01 -25.87 20.30
C ASP A 410 -23.83 -27.37 20.01
N ALA A 411 -24.61 -28.25 20.64
CA ALA A 411 -24.49 -29.70 20.44
C ALA A 411 -25.06 -30.15 19.08
N ALA A 412 -26.05 -29.42 18.54
CA ALA A 412 -26.76 -29.80 17.32
C ALA A 412 -25.89 -29.63 16.05
N ILE A 413 -25.14 -28.53 15.95
CA ILE A 413 -24.30 -28.22 14.78
C ILE A 413 -23.15 -29.24 14.64
N LYS A 414 -22.49 -29.58 15.74
CA LYS A 414 -21.41 -30.59 15.76
C LYS A 414 -21.92 -32.01 15.43
N ALA A 415 -23.19 -32.32 15.72
CA ALA A 415 -23.82 -33.59 15.34
C ALA A 415 -24.20 -33.65 13.86
N LEU A 416 -24.63 -32.54 13.27
CA LEU A 416 -24.90 -32.40 11.83
C LEU A 416 -23.62 -32.56 11.00
N LEU A 417 -22.56 -31.83 11.36
CA LEU A 417 -21.25 -31.86 10.67
C LEU A 417 -20.60 -33.25 10.65
N LYS A 418 -20.74 -34.04 11.74
CA LYS A 418 -20.21 -35.41 11.79
C LYS A 418 -20.98 -36.41 10.93
N ARG A 419 -22.26 -36.17 10.61
CA ARG A 419 -23.03 -37.05 9.71
C ARG A 419 -22.72 -36.76 8.25
N THR A 420 -22.65 -35.48 7.85
CA THR A 420 -22.36 -35.11 6.46
C THR A 420 -20.96 -35.54 6.01
N LEU A 421 -19.93 -35.39 6.85
CA LEU A 421 -18.57 -35.84 6.55
C LEU A 421 -18.44 -37.37 6.45
N GLY A 422 -19.19 -38.12 7.26
CA GLY A 422 -19.18 -39.59 7.23
C GLY A 422 -19.77 -40.17 5.94
N ASP A 423 -20.88 -39.60 5.47
CA ASP A 423 -21.58 -40.08 4.28
C ASP A 423 -20.80 -39.77 2.98
N TRP A 424 -20.15 -38.59 2.89
CA TRP A 424 -19.30 -38.25 1.74
C TRP A 424 -18.02 -39.11 1.66
N LEU A 425 -17.41 -39.44 2.80
CA LEU A 425 -16.25 -40.35 2.85
C LEU A 425 -16.60 -41.75 2.30
N LEU A 426 -17.78 -42.26 2.65
CA LEU A 426 -18.29 -43.56 2.18
C LEU A 426 -18.60 -43.57 0.68
N VAL A 427 -19.21 -42.50 0.15
CA VAL A 427 -19.44 -42.35 -1.30
C VAL A 427 -18.11 -42.26 -2.06
N GLY A 428 -17.15 -41.47 -1.56
CA GLY A 428 -15.81 -41.35 -2.14
C GLY A 428 -15.06 -42.68 -2.21
N MET A 429 -14.97 -43.40 -1.08
CA MET A 429 -14.31 -44.72 -1.06
C MET A 429 -14.98 -45.72 -2.01
N SER A 430 -16.32 -45.74 -2.06
CA SER A 430 -17.04 -46.66 -2.95
C SER A 430 -16.81 -46.33 -4.43
N LEU A 431 -16.59 -45.07 -4.79
CA LEU A 431 -16.28 -44.66 -6.16
C LEU A 431 -14.85 -45.07 -6.57
N THR A 432 -13.85 -44.91 -5.69
CA THR A 432 -12.48 -45.39 -5.94
C THR A 432 -12.39 -46.91 -6.11
N VAL A 433 -13.18 -47.68 -5.36
CA VAL A 433 -13.23 -49.15 -5.52
C VAL A 433 -13.84 -49.54 -6.87
N LEU A 434 -14.89 -48.84 -7.34
CA LEU A 434 -15.47 -49.08 -8.67
C LEU A 434 -14.50 -48.73 -9.81
N LEU A 435 -13.80 -47.60 -9.72
CA LEU A 435 -12.82 -47.17 -10.73
C LEU A 435 -11.62 -48.14 -10.81
N SER A 436 -11.12 -48.63 -9.67
CA SER A 436 -10.02 -49.60 -9.63
C SER A 436 -10.38 -50.98 -10.23
N LEU A 437 -11.68 -51.35 -10.25
CA LEU A 437 -12.16 -52.60 -10.86
C LEU A 437 -12.43 -52.48 -12.37
N SER A 438 -12.54 -51.27 -12.91
CA SER A 438 -12.72 -51.03 -14.36
C SER A 438 -11.40 -51.02 -15.17
N GLY A 439 -10.24 -51.06 -14.51
CA GLY A 439 -8.93 -50.88 -15.14
C GLY A 439 -8.34 -52.07 -15.92
N THR A 440 -8.91 -53.28 -15.81
CA THR A 440 -8.29 -54.51 -16.36
C THR A 440 -9.18 -55.25 -17.36
N CYS A 441 -9.41 -54.69 -18.55
CA CYS A 441 -9.77 -55.50 -19.72
C CYS A 441 -9.52 -54.80 -21.07
N LYS A 442 -8.29 -54.90 -21.60
CA LYS A 442 -8.03 -54.96 -23.05
C LYS A 442 -6.60 -55.42 -23.36
N SER A 443 -6.52 -56.63 -23.91
CA SER A 443 -5.64 -56.98 -25.03
C SER A 443 -6.52 -57.60 -26.12
#